data_AF-A0A6L7KP30-F1
#
_entry.id   AF-A0A6L7KP30-F1
#
_cell.length_a   1.000
_cell.length_b   1.000
_cell.length_c   1.000
_cell.angle_alpha   90.00
_cell.angle_beta   90.00
_cell.angle_gamma   90.00
#
_symmetry.space_group_name_H-M   'P 1'
#
loop_
_entity.id
_entity.type
_entity.pdbx_description
1 polymer ?
#
loop_
_entity_poly.entity_id
_entity_poly.type
_entity_poly.pdbx_seq_one_letter_code
_entity_poly.pdbx_strand_id
1 'polypeptide(L)'
;MTPAKATQTPPVLIFWIVAGWVGFVLCPWYGVEDGFFSFEWLVDGYPFEEDYSPAAFLIGQGEKLWLAPLLIPLLLPFLALGREKSDPTYFRILTVAGALGFGWLIIQGFSI
;
A
#
# COMPACT_ATOMS: atom_id res chain seq x y z
N MET A 1 6.19 -35.27 -23.41
CA MET A 1 6.10 -33.81 -23.16
C MET A 1 5.45 -33.63 -21.81
N THR A 2 6.23 -33.28 -20.78
CA THR A 2 5.68 -32.94 -19.46
C THR A 2 4.96 -31.60 -19.59
N PRO A 3 3.69 -31.46 -19.21
CA PRO A 3 3.01 -30.18 -19.31
C PRO A 3 3.74 -29.17 -18.42
N ALA A 4 4.05 -28.00 -18.97
CA ALA A 4 4.61 -26.89 -18.20
C ALA A 4 3.63 -26.59 -17.04
N LYS A 5 4.12 -26.73 -15.80
CA LYS A 5 3.33 -26.42 -14.61
C LYS A 5 2.95 -24.95 -14.69
N ALA A 6 1.67 -24.65 -14.84
CA ALA A 6 1.22 -23.26 -14.86
C ALA A 6 1.67 -22.57 -13.58
N THR A 7 2.49 -21.53 -13.70
CA THR A 7 2.95 -20.75 -12.56
C THR A 7 1.76 -20.03 -11.94
N GLN A 8 1.17 -20.62 -10.90
CA GLN A 8 0.03 -20.04 -10.22
C GLN A 8 0.51 -18.99 -9.22
N THR A 9 0.02 -17.76 -9.39
CA THR A 9 0.23 -16.71 -8.41
C THR A 9 -0.44 -17.10 -7.09
N PRO A 10 0.24 -16.99 -5.94
CA PRO A 10 -0.37 -17.30 -4.66
C PRO A 10 -1.55 -16.34 -4.39
N PRO A 11 -2.76 -16.84 -4.07
CA PRO A 11 -3.92 -15.97 -3.79
C PRO A 11 -3.65 -14.98 -2.64
N VAL A 12 -2.83 -15.39 -1.68
CA VAL A 12 -2.38 -14.54 -0.56
C VAL A 12 -1.58 -13.32 -1.02
N LEU A 13 -0.79 -13.40 -2.09
CA LEU A 13 -0.06 -12.26 -2.63
C LEU A 13 -1.04 -11.23 -3.20
N ILE A 14 -2.03 -11.70 -3.97
CA ILE A 14 -3.07 -10.84 -4.54
C ILE A 14 -3.85 -10.15 -3.44
N PHE A 15 -4.23 -10.90 -2.39
CA PHE A 15 -4.89 -10.35 -1.22
C PHE A 15 -4.11 -9.19 -0.59
N TRP A 16 -2.80 -9.37 -0.34
CA TRP A 16 -1.98 -8.32 0.27
C TRP A 16 -1.72 -7.12 -0.63
N ILE A 17 -1.62 -7.33 -1.95
CA ILE A 17 -1.58 -6.21 -2.91
C ILE A 17 -2.88 -5.40 -2.80
N VAL A 18 -4.03 -6.06 -2.88
CA VAL A 18 -5.34 -5.39 -2.80
C VAL A 18 -5.48 -4.66 -1.46
N ALA A 19 -5.14 -5.31 -0.33
CA ALA A 19 -5.21 -4.70 0.98
C ALA A 19 -4.34 -3.44 1.10
N GLY A 20 -3.11 -3.46 0.56
CA GLY A 20 -2.23 -2.30 0.54
C GLY A 20 -2.80 -1.13 -0.27
N TRP A 21 -3.35 -1.41 -1.45
CA TRP A 21 -3.99 -0.37 -2.28
C TRP A 21 -5.28 0.16 -1.67
N VAL A 22 -6.10 -0.71 -1.08
CA VAL A 22 -7.30 -0.30 -0.35
C VAL A 22 -6.94 0.64 0.79
N GLY A 23 -5.93 0.30 1.60
CA GLY A 23 -5.46 1.19 2.66
C GLY A 23 -4.96 2.53 2.13
N PHE A 24 -4.21 2.52 1.03
CA PHE A 24 -3.64 3.74 0.43
C PHE A 24 -4.66 4.66 -0.22
N VAL A 25 -5.72 4.10 -0.81
CA VAL A 25 -6.72 4.84 -1.61
C VAL A 25 -7.97 5.17 -0.79
N LEU A 26 -8.32 4.35 0.20
CA LEU A 26 -9.59 4.49 0.92
C LEU A 26 -9.45 4.92 2.37
N CYS A 27 -8.38 4.55 3.07
CA CYS A 27 -8.25 4.91 4.49
C CYS A 27 -7.70 6.33 4.66
N PRO A 28 -8.22 7.11 5.62
CA PRO A 28 -7.64 8.39 6.02
C PRO A 28 -6.21 8.16 6.50
N TRP A 29 -5.27 8.95 5.98
CA TRP A 29 -3.85 8.78 6.29
C TRP A 29 -3.40 9.58 7.52
N TYR A 30 -4.03 10.73 7.74
CA TYR A 30 -3.85 11.56 8.93
C TYR A 30 -5.03 11.37 9.86
N GLY A 31 -4.77 11.59 11.16
CA GLY A 31 -5.65 11.16 12.24
C GLY A 31 -7.05 11.76 12.12
N VAL A 32 -8.05 10.91 12.31
CA VAL A 32 -9.42 11.34 12.63
C VAL A 32 -9.40 11.82 14.08
N GLU A 33 -9.76 13.09 14.35
CA GLU A 33 -9.79 13.65 15.71
C GLU A 33 -10.67 12.82 16.66
N ASP A 34 -11.81 12.34 16.17
CA ASP A 34 -12.76 11.49 16.89
C ASP A 34 -12.48 9.97 16.78
N GLY A 35 -11.39 9.60 16.11
CA GLY A 35 -10.94 8.22 15.93
C GLY A 35 -11.55 7.51 14.70
N PHE A 36 -10.79 6.57 14.13
CA PHE A 36 -11.16 5.90 12.87
C PHE A 36 -12.55 5.22 12.88
N PHE A 37 -13.00 4.73 14.04
CA PHE A 37 -14.28 4.04 14.19
C PHE A 37 -15.48 4.95 14.52
N SER A 38 -15.29 6.28 14.63
CA SER A 38 -16.43 7.21 14.74
C SER A 38 -17.21 7.30 13.43
N PHE A 39 -16.55 6.98 12.30
CA PHE A 39 -17.08 7.14 10.94
C PHE A 39 -17.51 8.57 10.58
N GLU A 40 -17.24 9.55 11.43
CA GLU A 40 -17.54 10.96 11.15
C GLU A 40 -16.70 11.48 9.98
N TRP A 41 -15.47 10.99 9.85
CA TRP A 41 -14.62 11.26 8.69
C TRP A 41 -15.29 10.95 7.35
N LEU A 42 -16.22 9.98 7.25
CA LEU A 42 -16.93 9.67 6.00
C LEU A 42 -17.95 10.75 5.59
N VAL A 43 -18.46 11.51 6.56
CA VAL A 43 -19.51 12.53 6.36
C VAL A 43 -18.97 13.95 6.46
N ASP A 44 -17.82 14.14 7.09
CA ASP A 44 -17.21 15.44 7.37
C ASP A 44 -16.13 15.85 6.36
N GLY A 45 -16.34 15.53 5.07
CA GLY A 45 -15.49 16.02 3.97
C GLY A 45 -14.53 15.02 3.31
N TYR A 46 -14.67 13.73 3.60
CA TYR A 46 -14.01 12.69 2.80
C TYR A 46 -14.46 12.70 1.33
N PRO A 47 -13.56 12.47 0.35
CA PRO A 47 -12.13 12.19 0.47
C PRO A 47 -11.21 13.39 0.17
N PHE A 48 -11.70 14.63 0.25
CA PHE A 48 -10.96 15.80 -0.24
C PHE A 48 -10.37 16.68 0.86
N GLU A 49 -10.94 16.67 2.06
CA GLU A 49 -10.40 17.42 3.21
C GLU A 49 -9.07 16.85 3.70
N GLU A 50 -8.07 17.69 3.95
CA GLU A 50 -6.67 17.31 4.24
C GLU A 50 -6.52 16.35 5.43
N ASP A 51 -7.41 16.47 6.42
CA ASP A 51 -7.41 15.69 7.65
C ASP A 51 -8.03 14.30 7.49
N TYR A 52 -8.97 14.14 6.56
CA TYR A 52 -9.67 12.88 6.30
C TYR A 52 -9.27 12.22 4.98
N SER A 53 -8.42 12.88 4.20
CA SER A 53 -8.05 12.43 2.86
C SER A 53 -7.18 11.17 2.88
N PRO A 54 -7.47 10.21 1.98
CA PRO A 54 -6.55 9.12 1.70
C PRO A 54 -5.24 9.59 1.10
N ALA A 55 -4.18 8.79 1.27
CA ALA A 55 -2.84 9.10 0.75
C ALA A 55 -2.83 9.36 -0.76
N ALA A 56 -3.62 8.60 -1.53
CA ALA A 56 -3.75 8.80 -2.97
C ALA A 56 -4.35 10.18 -3.33
N PHE A 57 -5.34 10.65 -2.57
CA PHE A 57 -5.99 11.93 -2.79
C PHE A 57 -5.08 13.09 -2.37
N LEU A 58 -4.41 12.98 -1.22
CA LEU A 58 -3.42 13.98 -0.78
C LEU A 58 -2.35 14.21 -1.85
N ILE A 59 -1.75 13.14 -2.37
CA ILE A 59 -0.75 13.24 -3.44
C ILE A 59 -1.35 13.87 -4.71
N GLY A 60 -2.57 13.48 -5.09
CA GLY A 60 -3.27 14.01 -6.25
C GLY A 60 -3.59 15.51 -6.15
N GLN A 61 -3.83 16.00 -4.93
CA GLN A 61 -4.07 17.42 -4.63
C GLN A 61 -2.76 18.23 -4.50
N GLY A 62 -1.60 17.56 -4.55
CA GLY A 62 -0.29 18.20 -4.33
C GLY A 62 0.06 18.38 -2.85
N GLU A 63 -0.75 17.84 -1.96
CA GLU A 63 -0.57 17.90 -0.51
C GLU A 63 0.22 16.68 -0.03
N LYS A 64 1.01 16.87 1.03
CA LYS A 64 1.74 15.80 1.73
C LYS A 64 2.48 14.86 0.74
N LEU A 65 3.14 15.44 -0.26
CA LEU A 65 3.86 14.72 -1.35
C LEU A 65 4.94 13.75 -0.85
N TRP A 66 5.35 13.88 0.40
CA TRP A 66 6.19 12.89 1.08
C TRP A 66 5.53 11.50 1.16
N LEU A 67 4.24 11.35 0.87
CA LEU A 67 3.57 10.05 0.77
C LEU A 67 3.87 9.34 -0.55
N ALA A 68 4.28 10.07 -1.58
CA ALA A 68 4.54 9.52 -2.91
C ALA A 68 5.60 8.40 -2.94
N PRO A 69 6.69 8.45 -2.16
CA PRO A 69 7.65 7.33 -2.09
C PRO A 69 7.03 6.01 -1.66
N LEU A 70 5.89 6.01 -0.95
CA LEU A 70 5.17 4.79 -0.56
C LEU A 70 4.56 4.04 -1.76
N LEU A 71 4.38 4.70 -2.90
CA LEU A 71 3.96 4.04 -4.15
C LEU A 71 5.00 3.00 -4.60
N ILE A 72 6.28 3.22 -4.33
CA ILE A 72 7.36 2.30 -4.71
C ILE A 72 7.16 0.91 -4.07
N PRO A 73 7.10 0.78 -2.72
CA PRO A 73 6.83 -0.50 -2.08
C PRO A 73 5.43 -1.06 -2.37
N LEU A 74 4.45 -0.23 -2.74
CA LEU A 74 3.12 -0.68 -3.17
C LEU A 74 3.10 -1.31 -4.57
N LEU A 75 3.97 -0.83 -5.46
CA LEU A 75 4.09 -1.29 -6.85
C LEU A 75 5.04 -2.49 -7.00
N LEU A 76 6.05 -2.61 -6.14
CA LEU A 76 7.03 -3.70 -6.22
C LEU A 76 6.42 -5.13 -6.19
N PRO A 77 5.41 -5.44 -5.35
CA PRO A 77 4.80 -6.78 -5.31
C PRO A 77 4.11 -7.19 -6.62
N PHE A 78 3.72 -6.26 -7.50
CA PHE A 78 3.19 -6.62 -8.82
C PHE A 78 4.23 -7.33 -9.68
N LEU A 79 5.51 -7.03 -9.49
CA LEU A 79 6.59 -7.75 -10.16
C LEU A 79 6.60 -9.22 -9.71
N ALA A 80 6.19 -9.54 -8.48
CA ALA A 80 6.14 -10.92 -8.00
C ALA A 80 4.95 -11.73 -8.57
N LEU A 81 3.98 -11.10 -9.25
CA LEU A 81 2.88 -11.79 -9.90
C LEU A 81 3.38 -12.70 -11.03
N GLY A 82 2.84 -13.91 -11.12
CA GLY A 82 3.24 -14.89 -12.13
C GLY A 82 4.63 -15.50 -11.93
N ARG A 83 5.33 -15.18 -10.83
CA ARG A 83 6.58 -15.86 -10.43
C ARG A 83 6.31 -17.06 -9.55
N GLU A 84 7.15 -18.09 -9.67
CA GLU A 84 7.07 -19.27 -8.81
C GLU A 84 7.54 -18.95 -7.39
N LYS A 85 6.93 -19.58 -6.39
CA LYS A 85 7.39 -19.47 -4.99
C LYS A 85 8.82 -19.97 -4.78
N SER A 86 9.29 -20.90 -5.61
CA SER A 86 10.64 -21.45 -5.62
C SER A 86 11.68 -20.49 -6.20
N ASP A 87 11.27 -19.43 -6.90
CA ASP A 87 12.19 -18.45 -7.48
C ASP A 87 12.77 -17.55 -6.36
N PRO A 88 14.10 -17.52 -6.17
CA PRO A 88 14.73 -16.60 -5.22
C PRO A 88 14.36 -15.12 -5.47
N THR A 89 14.04 -14.76 -6.71
CA THR A 89 13.62 -13.42 -7.11
C THR A 89 12.27 -13.05 -6.51
N TYR A 90 11.33 -14.00 -6.42
CA TYR A 90 10.03 -13.80 -5.77
C TYR A 90 10.23 -13.33 -4.32
N PHE A 91 11.07 -14.06 -3.57
CA PHE A 91 11.37 -13.73 -2.17
C PHE A 91 12.08 -12.37 -2.03
N ARG A 92 13.06 -12.10 -2.90
CA ARG A 92 13.80 -10.83 -2.90
C ARG A 92 12.88 -9.63 -3.12
N ILE A 93 11.98 -9.71 -4.10
CA ILE A 93 11.02 -8.64 -4.41
C ILE A 93 10.15 -8.33 -3.20
N LEU A 94 9.56 -9.35 -2.57
CA LEU A 94 8.66 -9.14 -1.43
C LEU A 94 9.41 -8.64 -0.19
N THR A 95 10.63 -9.12 0.04
CA THR A 95 11.47 -8.64 1.15
C THR A 95 11.85 -7.18 0.96
N VAL A 96 12.26 -6.79 -0.25
CA VAL A 96 12.61 -5.39 -0.56
C VAL A 96 11.37 -4.49 -0.48
N ALA A 97 10.22 -4.93 -1.02
CA ALA A 97 8.96 -4.20 -0.93
C ALA A 97 8.56 -3.95 0.53
N GLY A 98 8.60 -5.00 1.36
CA GLY A 98 8.30 -4.90 2.79
C GLY A 98 9.28 -4.00 3.55
N ALA A 99 10.59 -4.18 3.32
CA ALA A 99 11.62 -3.38 3.99
C ALA A 99 11.52 -1.89 3.63
N LEU A 100 11.28 -1.57 2.35
CA LEU A 100 11.11 -0.18 1.90
C LEU A 100 9.81 0.43 2.46
N GLY A 101 8.69 -0.30 2.39
CA GLY A 101 7.41 0.17 2.92
C GLY A 101 7.48 0.43 4.42
N PHE A 102 7.97 -0.55 5.18
CA PHE A 102 8.10 -0.43 6.62
C PHE A 102 9.12 0.65 7.03
N GLY A 103 10.27 0.70 6.35
CA GLY A 103 11.28 1.73 6.58
C GLY A 103 10.74 3.14 6.32
N TRP A 104 9.96 3.32 5.24
CA TRP A 104 9.32 4.60 4.95
C TRP A 104 8.30 4.97 6.01
N LEU A 105 7.46 4.03 6.46
CA LEU A 105 6.49 4.27 7.54
C LEU A 105 7.16 4.67 8.86
N ILE A 106 8.31 4.07 9.20
CA ILE A 106 9.10 4.50 10.37
C ILE A 106 9.58 5.94 10.18
N ILE A 107 10.19 6.26 9.03
CA ILE A 107 10.69 7.61 8.78
C ILE A 107 9.54 8.63 8.89
N GLN A 108 8.38 8.32 8.31
CA GLN A 108 7.18 9.16 8.39
C GLN A 108 6.71 9.35 9.84
N GLY A 109 6.51 8.26 10.57
CA GLY A 109 5.95 8.29 11.92
C GLY A 109 6.86 8.91 12.98
N PHE A 110 8.17 9.00 12.72
CA PHE A 110 9.15 9.61 13.64
C PHE A 110 9.67 10.98 13.17
N SER A 111 9.31 11.44 11.97
CA SER A 111 9.71 12.77 11.46
C SER A 111 8.63 13.84 11.64
N ILE A 112 7.46 13.47 12.19
CA ILE A 112 6.34 14.33 12.54
C ILE A 112 6.34 14.52 14.05
#